data_AF-A0A375A843-F1
#
_entry.id   AF-A0A375A843-F1
#
_cell.length_a   1.000
_cell.length_b   1.000
_cell.length_c   1.000
_cell.angle_alpha   90.00
_cell.angle_beta   90.00
_cell.angle_gamma   90.00
#
_symmetry.space_group_name_H-M   'P 1'
#
loop_
_entity.id
_entity.type
_entity.pdbx_description
1 polymer ?
#
loop_
_entity_poly.entity_id
_entity_poly.type
_entity_poly.pdbx_seq_one_letter_code
_entity_poly.pdbx_strand_id
1 'polypeptide(L)' 'MRLTPEQKAEIIRLKRGGMGYRTIAARMEIKHATVRSVCQRSGLFADNPAHVAMFSIPEARYGTALAGIKPLPRSG' A
#
# COMPACT_ATOMS: atom_id res chain seq x y z
N MET A 1 11.44 10.77 -23.26
CA MET A 1 12.54 9.83 -22.96
C MET A 1 11.93 8.49 -22.54
N ARG A 2 12.27 7.40 -23.26
CA ARG A 2 11.78 6.06 -22.98
C ARG A 2 12.89 5.29 -22.26
N LEU A 3 12.61 4.81 -21.05
CA LEU A 3 13.56 3.99 -20.31
C LEU A 3 13.77 2.66 -21.02
N THR A 4 15.02 2.22 -21.08
CA THR A 4 15.35 0.88 -21.54
C THR A 4 14.87 -0.18 -20.53
N PRO A 5 14.65 -1.43 -20.95
CA PRO A 5 14.30 -2.52 -20.04
C PRO A 5 15.33 -2.69 -18.90
N GLU A 6 16.62 -2.53 -19.20
CA GLU A 6 17.73 -2.68 -18.27
C GLU A 6 17.68 -1.60 -17.18
N GLN A 7 17.39 -0.35 -17.57
CA GLN A 7 17.22 0.74 -16.61
C GLN A 7 16.03 0.48 -15.67
N LYS A 8 14.92 -0.08 -16.17
CA LYS A 8 13.77 -0.44 -15.31
C LYS A 8 14.13 -1.58 -14.36
N ALA A 9 14.82 -2.60 -14.85
CA ALA A 9 15.29 -3.72 -14.04
C ALA A 9 16.22 -3.25 -12.92
N GLU A 10 17.14 -2.33 -13.22
CA GLU A 10 18.06 -1.77 -12.25
C GLU A 10 17.36 -0.91 -11.18
N ILE A 11 16.38 -0.07 -11.57
CA ILE A 11 15.53 0.66 -10.62
C ILE A 11 14.86 -0.31 -9.64
N ILE A 12 14.28 -1.40 -10.15
CA ILE A 12 13.60 -2.40 -9.34
C ILE A 12 14.59 -3.12 -8.41
N ARG A 13 15.77 -3.49 -8.92
CA ARG A 13 16.82 -4.16 -8.13
C ARG A 13 17.28 -3.28 -6.97
N LEU A 14 17.58 -2.01 -7.23
CA LEU A 14 17.99 -1.04 -6.20
C LEU A 14 16.88 -0.82 -5.17
N LYS A 15 15.62 -0.74 -5.62
CA LYS A 15 14.48 -0.57 -4.72
C LYS A 15 14.25 -1.80 -3.83
N ARG A 16 14.39 -3.01 -4.39
CA ARG A 16 14.36 -4.27 -3.61
C ARG A 16 15.49 -4.34 -2.59
N GLY A 17 16.65 -3.75 -2.88
CA GLY A 17 17.75 -3.58 -1.93
C GLY A 17 17.51 -2.52 -0.84
N GLY A 18 16.30 -1.98 -0.72
CA GLY A 18 15.92 -1.02 0.34
C GLY A 18 16.21 0.45 0.01
N MET A 19 16.75 0.76 -1.17
CA MET A 19 17.11 2.13 -1.52
C MET A 19 15.87 3.03 -1.69
N GLY A 20 15.94 4.26 -1.17
CA GLY A 20 14.89 5.26 -1.31
C GLY A 20 14.78 5.83 -2.74
N TYR A 21 13.59 6.30 -3.12
CA TYR A 21 13.34 6.81 -4.48
C TYR A 21 14.25 7.97 -4.89
N ARG A 22 14.54 8.90 -3.96
CA ARG A 22 15.45 10.04 -4.21
C ARG A 22 16.89 9.57 -4.45
N THR A 23 17.35 8.59 -3.68
CA THR A 23 18.70 8.03 -3.81
C THR A 23 18.87 7.28 -5.13
N ILE A 24 17.86 6.50 -5.55
CA ILE A 24 17.86 5.82 -6.86
C ILE A 24 17.89 6.86 -8.00
N ALA A 25 17.06 7.90 -7.90
CA ALA A 25 16.98 8.98 -8.88
C ALA A 25 18.33 9.69 -9.06
N ALA A 26 19.01 10.03 -7.97
CA ALA A 26 20.33 10.64 -8.00
C ALA A 26 21.39 9.69 -8.58
N ARG A 27 21.38 8.41 -8.17
CA ARG A 27 22.37 7.42 -8.61
C ARG A 27 22.30 7.12 -10.12
N MET A 28 21.10 7.09 -10.67
CA MET A 28 20.88 6.75 -12.08
C MET A 28 20.64 7.98 -12.97
N GLU A 29 20.72 9.19 -12.40
CA GLU A 29 20.42 10.46 -13.09
C GLU A 29 19.03 10.46 -13.77
N ILE A 30 18.05 9.83 -13.12
CA ILE A 30 16.67 9.75 -13.61
C ILE A 30 15.76 10.55 -12.70
N LYS A 31 14.76 11.24 -13.28
CA LYS A 31 13.78 12.00 -12.51
C LYS A 31 13.11 11.15 -11.44
N HIS A 32 13.00 11.69 -10.22
CA HIS A 32 12.32 11.05 -9.09
C HIS A 32 10.90 10.53 -9.42
N ALA A 33 10.12 11.33 -10.15
CA ALA A 33 8.78 10.94 -10.59
C ALA A 33 8.78 9.71 -11.49
N THR A 34 9.80 9.57 -12.34
CA THR A 34 9.95 8.44 -13.24
C THR A 34 10.31 7.17 -12.46
N VAL A 35 11.24 7.26 -11.50
CA VAL A 35 11.56 6.14 -10.58
C VAL A 35 10.29 5.67 -9.85
N ARG A 36 9.50 6.60 -9.30
CA ARG A 36 8.23 6.30 -8.63
C ARG A 36 7.25 5.58 -9.57
N SER A 37 7.08 6.09 -10.79
CA SER A 37 6.18 5.48 -11.80
C SER A 37 6.60 4.08 -12.23
N VAL A 38 7.91 3.81 -12.32
CA VAL A 38 8.43 2.46 -12.63
C VAL A 38 8.10 1.49 -11.48
N CYS A 39 8.39 1.89 -10.24
CA CYS A 39 8.11 1.05 -9.07
C CYS A 39 6.61 0.82 -8.82
N GLN A 40 5.75 1.79 -9.12
CA GLN A 40 4.29 1.60 -9.01
C GLN A 40 3.76 0.63 -10.07
N ARG A 41 4.19 0.78 -11.33
CA ARG A 41 3.75 -0.10 -12.43
C ARG A 41 4.33 -1.51 -12.37
N SER A 42 5.38 -1.74 -11.58
CA SER A 42 5.94 -3.07 -11.41
C SER A 42 5.15 -3.95 -10.44
N GLY A 43 4.13 -3.42 -9.74
CA GLY A 43 3.28 -4.17 -8.80
C GLY A 43 3.98 -4.61 -7.50
N LEU A 44 5.31 -4.68 -7.52
CA LEU A 44 6.22 -5.13 -6.46
C LEU A 44 6.08 -4.44 -5.11
N PHE A 45 5.43 -3.28 -5.06
CA PHE A 45 5.30 -2.47 -3.85
C PHE A 45 3.86 -2.00 -3.61
N ALA A 46 2.89 -2.56 -4.36
CA ALA A 46 1.46 -2.32 -4.14
C ALA A 46 0.95 -3.15 -2.95
N ASP A 47 1.47 -4.37 -2.79
CA ASP A 47 1.04 -5.31 -1.76
C ASP A 47 1.95 -5.21 -0.53
N ASN A 48 1.74 -4.17 0.29
CA ASN A 48 2.26 -4.18 1.65
C ASN A 48 1.24 -4.91 2.54
N PRO A 49 1.49 -6.17 2.95
CA PRO A 49 0.55 -6.95 3.74
C PRO A 49 0.22 -6.28 5.09
N ALA A 50 1.14 -5.48 5.66
CA ALA A 50 0.85 -4.71 6.87
C ALA A 50 -0.15 -3.58 6.61
N HIS A 51 -0.06 -2.90 5.46
CA HIS A 51 -1.04 -1.91 5.04
C HIS A 51 -2.40 -2.56 4.76
N VAL A 52 -2.41 -3.69 4.06
CA VAL A 52 -3.66 -4.46 3.82
C VAL A 52 -4.29 -4.86 5.14
N ALA A 53 -3.53 -5.41 6.09
CA ALA A 53 -4.05 -5.81 7.40
C ALA A 53 -4.60 -4.64 8.23
N MET A 54 -3.97 -3.46 8.18
CA MET A 54 -4.42 -2.27 8.91
C MET A 54 -5.68 -1.63 8.32
N PHE A 55 -5.88 -1.72 7.00
CA PHE A 55 -6.95 -1.03 6.28
C PHE A 55 -8.01 -1.98 5.69
N SER A 56 -7.98 -3.27 6.04
CA SER A 56 -9.03 -4.24 5.68
C SER A 56 -10.10 -4.31 6.76
N ILE A 57 -11.36 -4.32 6.35
CA ILE A 57 -12.48 -4.55 7.27
C ILE A 57 -12.47 -6.05 7.64
N PRO A 58 -12.39 -6.42 8.93
CA PRO A 58 -12.47 -7.82 9.33
C PRO A 58 -13.85 -8.40 8.98
N GLU A 59 -13.91 -9.71 8.77
CA GLU A 59 -15.16 -10.41 8.47
C GLU A 59 -16.23 -10.12 9.53
N ALA A 60 -17.45 -9.80 9.07
CA ALA A 60 -18.55 -9.47 9.96
C ALA A 60 -18.94 -10.71 10.79
N ARG A 61 -18.73 -10.63 12.11
CA ARG A 61 -19.21 -11.66 13.04
C ARG A 61 -20.61 -11.30 13.50
N TYR A 62 -21.61 -12.03 13.02
CA TYR A 62 -22.98 -11.92 13.49
C TYR A 62 -23.19 -12.87 14.68
N GLY A 63 -23.74 -12.34 15.77
CA GLY A 63 -24.23 -13.15 16.89
C GLY A 63 -25.69 -13.56 16.65
N THR A 64 -26.08 -14.75 17.10
CA THR A 64 -27.48 -15.22 17.07
C THR A 64 -28.32 -14.68 18.25
N ALA A 65 -27.68 -13.98 19.20
CA ALA A 65 -28.36 -13.44 20.36
C ALA A 65 -29.26 -12.26 19.96
N LEU A 66 -30.55 -12.35 20.30
CA LEU A 66 -31.49 -11.24 20.15
C LEU A 66 -31.06 -10.08 21.05
N ALA A 67 -30.94 -8.88 20.48
CA ALA A 67 -30.61 -7.70 21.24
C ALA A 67 -31.73 -7.40 22.25
N GLY A 68 -31.40 -7.38 23.53
CA GLY A 68 -32.33 -7.03 24.60
C GLY A 68 -32.78 -5.58 24.45
N ILE A 69 -34.09 -5.34 24.38
CA ILE A 69 -34.64 -3.99 24.28
C ILE A 69 -34.51 -3.34 25.67
N LYS A 70 -33.74 -2.25 25.77
CA LYS A 70 -33.71 -1.44 27.01
C LYS A 70 -35.08 -0.74 27.15
N PRO A 71 -35.81 -0.93 28.26
CA PRO A 71 -37.11 -0.29 28.44
C PRO A 71 -36.95 1.24 28.52
N LEU A 72 -37.91 1.95 27.93
CA LEU A 72 -37.97 3.41 27.98
C LEU A 72 -38.23 3.89 29.42
N PRO A 73 -37.64 5.03 29.83
CA PRO A 73 -37.92 5.62 31.14
C PRO A 73 -39.40 6.02 31.22
N ARG A 74 -40.03 5.74 32.36
CA ARG A 74 -41.42 6.15 32.60
C ARG A 74 -41.46 7.65 32.87
N SER A 75 -42.27 8.37 32.10
CA SER A 75 -42.57 9.78 32.36
C SER A 75 -43.37 9.87 33.67
N GLY A 76 -42.80 10.53 34.68
CA GLY A 76 -43.48 10.92 35.91
C GLY A 76 -43.92 12.37 35.85
#